data_AF-A0A6A4VXZ9-F1
#
_entry.id   AF-A0A6A4VXZ9-F1
#
_cell.length_a   1.000
_cell.length_b   1.000
_cell.length_c   1.000
_cell.angle_alpha   90.00
_cell.angle_beta   90.00
_cell.angle_gamma   90.00
#
_symmetry.space_group_name_H-M   'P 1'
#
loop_
_entity.id
_entity.type
_entity.pdbx_description
1 polymer ?
#
loop_
_entity_poly.entity_id
_entity_poly.type
_entity_poly.pdbx_seq_one_letter_code
_entity_poly.pdbx_strand_id
1 'polypeptide(L)'
;MNTADYIDKLNREMADASTYRPVNEDNTTAINKKVMKLASELYQQGYIGRHQKAYLAPPNPRPGRLQGNPKLHKPGAPLRVIVSGVGHATERVAEAAEEQLRTHVENQPSFIKDTSDFINKLQKVPQPVTDQYGHIPLLFCMDVKKLYPSVPRVLDWACPFL
;
A
#
# COMPACT_ATOMS: atom_id res chain seq x y z
N MET A 1 -27.25 3.70 -2.25
CA MET A 1 -26.58 4.77 -1.47
C MET A 1 -26.68 6.05 -2.29
N ASN A 2 -27.22 7.12 -1.72
CA ASN A 2 -27.24 8.43 -2.36
C ASN A 2 -25.97 9.23 -1.99
N THR A 3 -25.75 10.37 -2.64
CA THR A 3 -24.56 11.20 -2.43
C THR A 3 -24.42 11.70 -0.99
N ALA A 4 -25.54 12.05 -0.34
CA ALA A 4 -25.53 12.53 1.04
C ALA A 4 -25.09 11.44 2.04
N ASP A 5 -25.65 10.23 1.93
CA ASP A 5 -25.26 9.06 2.73
C ASP A 5 -23.79 8.69 2.51
N TYR A 6 -23.30 8.83 1.27
CA TYR A 6 -21.89 8.60 0.95
C TYR A 6 -20.96 9.59 1.66
N ILE A 7 -21.26 10.89 1.58
CA ILE A 7 -20.46 11.95 2.22
C ILE A 7 -20.48 11.81 3.74
N ASP A 8 -21.65 11.55 4.32
CA ASP A 8 -21.79 11.36 5.76
C ASP A 8 -20.98 10.16 6.27
N LYS A 9 -21.01 9.02 5.55
CA LYS A 9 -20.18 7.85 5.88
C LYS A 9 -18.68 8.14 5.78
N LEU A 10 -18.24 8.89 4.77
CA LEU A 10 -16.83 9.29 4.68
C LEU A 10 -16.42 10.22 5.82
N ASN A 11 -17.26 11.20 6.17
CA ASN A 11 -16.99 12.11 7.27
C ASN A 11 -16.88 11.37 8.61
N ARG A 12 -17.73 10.37 8.85
CA ARG A 12 -17.64 9.51 10.03
C ARG A 12 -16.35 8.70 10.07
N GLU A 13 -15.90 8.18 8.92
CA GLU A 13 -14.60 7.49 8.86
C GLU A 13 -13.45 8.45 9.18
N MET A 14 -13.46 9.65 8.61
CA MET A 14 -12.42 10.67 8.84
C MET A 14 -12.41 11.23 10.27
N ALA A 15 -13.51 11.07 11.02
CA ALA A 15 -13.59 11.48 12.42
C ALA A 15 -12.85 10.51 13.38
N ASP A 16 -12.45 9.33 12.91
CA ASP A 16 -11.66 8.40 13.71
C ASP A 16 -10.23 8.91 13.93
N ALA A 17 -9.99 9.48 15.11
CA ALA A 17 -8.70 10.02 15.54
C ALA A 17 -7.58 8.97 15.68
N SER A 18 -7.90 7.67 15.72
CA SER A 18 -6.90 6.60 15.71
C SER A 18 -6.28 6.36 14.32
N THR A 19 -6.97 6.82 13.28
CA THR A 19 -6.60 6.62 11.88
C THR A 19 -6.24 7.93 11.18
N TYR A 20 -7.02 8.99 11.38
CA TYR A 20 -6.85 10.28 10.70
C TYR A 20 -6.60 11.41 11.69
N ARG A 21 -5.81 12.40 11.26
CA ARG A 21 -5.59 13.65 12.01
C ARG A 21 -5.99 14.83 11.14
N PRO A 22 -6.83 15.76 11.64
CA PRO A 22 -7.14 16.97 10.91
C PRO A 22 -5.90 17.84 10.73
N VAL A 23 -5.81 18.51 9.59
CA VAL A 23 -4.75 19.48 9.28
C VAL A 23 -5.38 20.81 8.94
N ASN A 24 -4.75 21.90 9.39
CA ASN A 24 -5.28 23.25 9.21
C ASN A 24 -4.96 23.87 7.84
N GLU A 25 -4.03 23.26 7.10
CA GLU A 25 -3.56 23.75 5.80
C GLU A 25 -3.17 22.60 4.87
N ASP A 26 -3.08 22.90 3.57
CA ASP A 26 -2.61 21.97 2.56
C ASP A 26 -1.09 21.80 2.62
N ASN A 27 -0.66 20.62 3.08
CA ASN A 27 0.75 20.26 3.24
C ASN A 27 1.42 19.80 1.94
N THR A 28 0.72 19.77 0.79
CA THR A 28 1.23 19.24 -0.48
C THR A 28 2.57 19.87 -0.87
N THR A 29 2.69 21.20 -0.75
CA THR A 29 3.93 21.92 -1.08
C THR A 29 5.06 21.57 -0.12
N ALA A 30 4.77 21.43 1.18
CA ALA A 30 5.76 21.06 2.18
C ALA A 30 6.28 19.64 1.96
N ILE A 31 5.40 18.69 1.63
CA ILE A 31 5.76 17.31 1.28
C ILE A 31 6.60 17.30 -0.01
N ASN A 32 6.23 18.07 -1.03
CA ASN A 32 7.00 18.13 -2.27
C ASN A 32 8.42 18.67 -2.05
N LYS A 33 8.60 19.68 -1.19
CA LYS A 33 9.93 20.16 -0.79
C LYS A 33 10.78 19.05 -0.15
N LYS A 34 10.17 18.19 0.69
CA LYS A 34 10.87 17.03 1.27
C LYS A 34 11.28 16.02 0.20
N VAL A 35 10.40 15.72 -0.75
CA VAL A 35 10.70 14.82 -1.89
C VAL A 35 11.82 15.38 -2.76
N MET A 36 11.80 16.68 -3.08
CA MET A 36 12.86 17.35 -3.84
C MET A 36 14.21 17.32 -3.12
N LYS A 37 14.20 17.46 -1.79
CA LYS A 37 15.39 17.34 -0.96
C LYS A 37 15.95 15.91 -1.03
N LEU A 38 15.13 14.90 -0.81
CA LEU A 38 15.51 13.49 -0.93
C LEU A 38 16.10 13.17 -2.31
N ALA A 39 15.42 13.56 -3.39
CA ALA A 39 15.90 13.34 -4.75
C ALA A 39 17.24 14.06 -5.03
N SER A 40 17.46 15.22 -4.41
CA SER A 40 18.72 15.95 -4.54
C SER A 40 19.86 15.27 -3.76
N GLU A 41 19.58 14.76 -2.56
CA GLU A 41 20.54 14.00 -1.75
C GLU A 41 20.97 12.72 -2.48
N LEU A 42 20.01 11.94 -2.99
CA LEU A 42 20.28 10.73 -3.76
C LEU A 42 21.12 11.00 -5.02
N TYR A 43 20.87 12.13 -5.68
CA TYR A 43 21.64 12.55 -6.85
C TYR A 43 23.07 12.95 -6.48
N GLN A 44 23.25 13.72 -5.40
CA GLN A 44 24.58 14.13 -4.91
C GLN A 44 25.43 12.94 -4.46
N GLN A 45 24.79 11.91 -3.90
CA GLN A 45 25.44 10.67 -3.49
C GLN A 45 25.72 9.72 -4.67
N GLY A 46 25.26 10.05 -5.88
CA GLY A 46 25.48 9.24 -7.08
C GLY A 46 24.57 8.00 -7.18
N TYR A 47 23.55 7.87 -6.32
CA TYR A 47 22.60 6.75 -6.37
C TYR A 47 21.63 6.84 -7.54
N ILE A 48 21.33 8.04 -8.01
CA ILE A 48 20.42 8.28 -9.15
C ILE A 48 21.00 9.26 -10.16
N GLY A 49 20.61 9.10 -11.42
CA GLY A 49 20.96 10.02 -12.50
C GLY A 49 20.09 11.28 -12.55
N ARG A 50 20.46 12.22 -13.44
CA ARG A 50 19.72 13.49 -13.63
C ARG A 50 18.26 13.28 -14.03
N HIS A 51 17.99 12.30 -14.89
CA HIS A 51 16.63 11.98 -15.34
C HIS A 51 15.78 11.41 -14.20
N GLN A 52 16.33 10.52 -13.38
CA GLN A 52 15.65 9.96 -12.21
C GLN A 52 15.38 11.05 -11.15
N LYS A 53 16.33 11.97 -10.92
CA LYS A 53 16.09 13.12 -10.03
C LYS A 53 14.87 13.94 -10.50
N ALA A 54 14.79 14.26 -11.78
CA ALA A 54 13.67 15.00 -12.34
C ALA A 54 12.35 14.19 -12.30
N TYR A 55 12.44 12.87 -12.42
CA TYR A 55 11.29 11.97 -12.34
C TYR A 55 10.68 11.90 -10.94
N LEU A 56 11.52 11.80 -9.90
CA LEU A 56 11.07 11.66 -8.51
C LEU A 56 10.35 12.90 -7.97
N ALA A 57 10.67 14.08 -8.49
CA ALA A 57 10.13 15.36 -8.02
C ALA A 57 9.17 15.99 -9.05
N PRO A 58 7.85 15.73 -8.96
CA PRO A 58 6.89 16.28 -9.89
C PRO A 58 6.80 17.82 -9.75
N PRO A 59 6.69 18.56 -10.87
CA PRO A 59 6.63 20.03 -10.83
C PRO A 59 5.32 20.55 -10.22
N ASN A 60 4.21 19.82 -10.41
CA ASN A 60 2.87 20.23 -9.99
C ASN A 60 2.18 19.10 -9.21
N PRO A 61 2.56 18.85 -7.94
CA PRO A 61 1.93 17.83 -7.11
C PRO A 61 0.49 18.23 -6.74
N ARG A 62 -0.37 17.23 -6.52
CA ARG A 62 -1.74 17.39 -6.04
C ARG A 62 -1.90 16.73 -4.66
N PRO A 63 -2.79 17.24 -3.79
CA PRO A 63 -3.11 16.56 -2.55
C PRO A 63 -3.75 15.20 -2.81
N GLY A 64 -3.51 14.26 -1.91
CA GLY A 64 -4.15 12.95 -1.94
C GLY A 64 -5.66 13.09 -1.79
N ARG A 65 -6.43 12.25 -2.50
CA ARG A 65 -7.90 12.30 -2.47
C ARG A 65 -8.46 11.06 -1.80
N LEU A 66 -9.31 11.26 -0.80
CA LEU A 66 -10.04 10.18 -0.16
C LEU A 66 -11.26 9.78 -1.00
N GLN A 67 -11.45 8.48 -1.21
CA GLN A 67 -12.60 7.91 -1.91
C GLN A 67 -13.07 6.66 -1.18
N GLY A 68 -14.37 6.35 -1.24
CA GLY A 68 -14.96 5.18 -0.61
C GLY A 68 -15.65 4.29 -1.64
N ASN A 69 -15.25 3.03 -1.74
CA ASN A 69 -15.97 2.05 -2.54
C ASN A 69 -17.03 1.35 -1.68
N PRO A 70 -18.34 1.53 -1.95
CA PRO A 70 -19.39 0.92 -1.14
C PRO A 70 -19.40 -0.60 -1.29
N LYS A 71 -19.39 -1.32 -0.16
CA LYS A 71 -19.59 -2.77 -0.12
C LYS A 71 -21.09 -3.08 -0.10
N LEU A 72 -21.75 -3.00 -1.26
CA LEU A 72 -23.20 -3.18 -1.40
C LEU A 72 -23.72 -4.55 -0.92
N HIS A 73 -22.86 -5.56 -0.88
CA HIS A 73 -23.19 -6.91 -0.41
C HIS A 73 -23.18 -7.06 1.12
N LYS A 74 -22.83 -6.02 1.90
CA LYS A 74 -22.81 -6.06 3.37
C LYS A 74 -23.92 -5.19 3.96
N PRO A 75 -24.53 -5.60 5.09
CA PRO A 75 -25.51 -4.77 5.80
C PRO A 75 -24.96 -3.37 6.09
N GLY A 76 -25.77 -2.34 5.85
CA GLY A 76 -25.38 -0.93 6.01
C GLY A 76 -24.49 -0.37 4.89
N ALA A 77 -24.07 -1.20 3.91
CA ALA A 77 -23.18 -0.82 2.80
C ALA A 77 -21.95 0.00 3.26
N PRO A 78 -21.07 -0.57 4.11
CA PRO A 78 -19.89 0.12 4.60
C PRO A 78 -18.95 0.49 3.46
N LEU A 79 -18.22 1.60 3.62
CA LEU A 79 -17.24 2.07 2.63
C LEU A 79 -15.91 1.34 2.81
N ARG A 80 -15.28 0.95 1.69
CA ARG A 80 -13.85 0.66 1.63
C ARG A 80 -13.13 1.94 1.27
N VAL A 81 -12.55 2.60 2.25
CA VAL A 81 -11.85 3.86 2.04
C VAL A 81 -10.49 3.63 1.40
N ILE A 82 -10.15 4.49 0.44
CA ILE A 82 -8.94 4.45 -0.40
C ILE A 82 -8.43 5.88 -0.51
N VAL A 83 -7.13 6.07 -0.30
CA VAL A 83 -6.45 7.34 -0.61
C VAL A 83 -5.82 7.21 -2.00
N SER A 84 -6.26 8.04 -2.93
CA SER A 84 -5.64 8.14 -4.25
C SER A 84 -4.36 8.97 -4.14
N GLY A 85 -3.23 8.36 -4.50
CA GLY A 85 -1.92 9.00 -4.61
C GLY A 85 -1.61 9.54 -6.01
N VAL A 86 -2.57 9.53 -6.94
CA VAL A 86 -2.33 9.91 -8.34
C VAL A 86 -2.00 11.41 -8.44
N GLY A 87 -0.84 11.72 -9.01
CA GLY A 87 -0.28 13.07 -9.07
C GLY A 87 0.20 13.60 -7.71
N HIS A 88 0.25 12.77 -6.66
CA HIS A 88 0.77 13.17 -5.36
C HIS A 88 2.31 13.32 -5.40
N ALA A 89 2.85 14.16 -4.52
CA ALA A 89 4.29 14.39 -4.43
C ALA A 89 5.11 13.09 -4.24
N THR A 90 4.52 12.07 -3.62
CA THR A 90 5.18 10.80 -3.29
C THR A 90 4.93 9.68 -4.30
N GLU A 91 4.13 9.91 -5.35
CA GLU A 91 3.73 8.86 -6.31
C GLU A 91 4.95 8.20 -6.97
N ARG A 92 5.83 9.02 -7.54
CA ARG A 92 7.03 8.55 -8.25
C ARG A 92 8.08 7.96 -7.32
N VAL A 93 8.10 8.42 -6.07
CA VAL A 93 8.95 7.82 -5.02
C VAL A 93 8.45 6.43 -4.66
N ALA A 94 7.14 6.25 -4.51
CA ALA A 94 6.54 4.94 -4.23
C ALA A 94 6.78 3.96 -5.38
N GLU A 95 6.63 4.41 -6.63
CA GLU A 95 6.93 3.61 -7.83
C GLU A 95 8.40 3.18 -7.88
N ALA A 96 9.34 4.10 -7.66
CA ALA A 96 10.76 3.77 -7.61
C ALA A 96 11.08 2.79 -6.48
N ALA A 97 10.48 2.98 -5.29
CA ALA A 97 10.65 2.05 -4.18
C ALA A 97 10.09 0.65 -4.50
N GLU A 98 8.92 0.56 -5.14
CA GLU A 98 8.35 -0.70 -5.59
C GLU A 98 9.27 -1.42 -6.58
N GLU A 99 9.85 -0.70 -7.54
CA GLU A 99 10.80 -1.26 -8.51
C GLU A 99 12.03 -1.87 -7.81
N GLN A 100 12.60 -1.16 -6.83
CA GLN A 100 13.75 -1.68 -6.07
C GLN A 100 13.38 -2.88 -5.20
N LEU A 101 12.18 -2.88 -4.60
CA LEU A 101 11.72 -3.98 -3.75
C LEU A 101 11.28 -5.21 -4.54
N ARG A 102 10.88 -5.06 -5.81
CA ARG A 102 10.30 -6.13 -6.63
C ARG A 102 11.16 -7.38 -6.63
N THR A 103 12.45 -7.25 -6.93
CA THR A 103 13.36 -8.41 -6.99
C THR A 103 13.44 -9.13 -5.65
N HIS A 104 13.46 -8.40 -4.52
CA HIS A 104 13.51 -8.99 -3.19
C HIS A 104 12.22 -9.72 -2.82
N VAL A 105 11.07 -9.19 -3.24
CA VAL A 105 9.74 -9.80 -3.04
C VAL A 105 9.59 -11.05 -3.89
N GLU A 106 9.95 -10.99 -5.17
CA GLU A 106 9.81 -12.10 -6.12
C GLU A 106 10.73 -13.29 -5.78
N ASN A 107 11.86 -13.03 -5.12
CA ASN A 107 12.79 -14.07 -4.66
C ASN A 107 12.32 -14.80 -3.39
N GLN A 108 11.24 -14.37 -2.73
CA GLN A 108 10.77 -15.04 -1.52
C GLN A 108 10.16 -16.42 -1.85
N PRO A 109 10.42 -17.46 -1.03
CA PRO A 109 9.81 -18.79 -1.23
C PRO A 109 8.28 -18.76 -1.19
N SER A 110 7.70 -17.81 -0.45
CA SER A 110 6.27 -17.61 -0.29
C SER A 110 5.64 -16.72 -1.36
N PHE A 111 6.43 -16.16 -2.28
CA PHE A 111 5.92 -15.29 -3.34
C PHE A 111 4.88 -16.05 -4.18
N ILE A 112 3.77 -15.40 -4.48
CA ILE A 112 2.73 -15.89 -5.40
C ILE A 112 2.39 -14.73 -6.32
N LYS A 113 2.60 -14.92 -7.62
CA LYS A 113 2.36 -13.88 -8.63
C LYS A 113 0.88 -13.69 -8.92
N ASP A 114 0.20 -14.79 -9.23
CA ASP A 114 -1.20 -14.81 -9.66
C ASP A 114 -1.81 -16.20 -9.42
N THR A 115 -3.08 -16.36 -9.79
CA THR A 115 -3.82 -17.63 -9.64
C THR A 115 -3.16 -18.77 -10.40
N SER A 116 -2.62 -18.52 -11.58
CA SER A 116 -1.96 -19.56 -12.40
C SER A 116 -0.65 -20.00 -11.77
N ASP A 117 0.18 -19.06 -11.29
CA ASP A 117 1.40 -19.35 -10.54
C ASP A 117 1.09 -20.17 -9.27
N PHE A 118 0.05 -19.80 -8.53
CA PHE A 118 -0.39 -20.55 -7.35
C PHE A 118 -0.76 -22.00 -7.69
N ILE A 119 -1.59 -22.22 -8.72
CA ILE A 119 -2.00 -23.57 -9.15
C ILE A 119 -0.78 -24.38 -9.60
N ASN A 120 0.12 -23.78 -10.38
CA ASN A 120 1.35 -24.42 -10.84
C ASN A 120 2.28 -24.82 -9.69
N LYS A 121 2.36 -23.99 -8.63
CA LYS A 121 3.11 -24.31 -7.41
C LYS A 121 2.46 -25.44 -6.63
N LEU A 122 1.13 -25.43 -6.50
CA LEU A 122 0.38 -26.46 -5.81
C LEU A 122 0.54 -27.84 -6.49
N GLN A 123 0.54 -27.88 -7.82
CA GLN A 123 0.76 -29.12 -8.59
C GLN A 123 2.16 -29.73 -8.40
N LYS A 124 3.15 -28.92 -8.01
CA LYS A 124 4.51 -29.38 -7.73
C LYS A 124 4.68 -29.95 -6.32
N VAL A 125 3.67 -29.83 -5.46
CA VAL A 125 3.70 -30.40 -4.11
C VAL A 125 3.71 -31.94 -4.22
N PRO A 126 4.75 -32.63 -3.71
CA PRO A 126 4.85 -34.09 -3.79
C PRO A 126 3.64 -34.79 -3.19
N GLN A 127 3.16 -35.83 -3.87
CA GLN A 127 2.04 -36.65 -3.44
C GLN A 127 2.51 -38.08 -3.11
N PRO A 128 1.92 -38.75 -2.10
CA PRO A 128 0.88 -38.23 -1.22
C PRO A 128 1.47 -37.26 -0.18
N VAL A 129 0.75 -36.19 0.17
CA VAL A 129 1.15 -35.30 1.25
C VAL A 129 0.87 -36.00 2.58
N THR A 130 1.80 -36.82 3.06
CA THR A 130 1.71 -37.51 4.34
C THR A 130 2.89 -37.15 5.21
N ASP A 131 2.68 -37.06 6.52
CA ASP A 131 3.81 -36.99 7.45
C ASP A 131 4.48 -38.37 7.60
N GLN A 132 5.54 -38.43 8.40
CA GLN A 132 6.28 -39.66 8.67
C GLN A 132 5.45 -40.76 9.38
N TYR A 133 4.25 -40.43 9.85
CA TYR A 133 3.34 -41.32 10.55
C TYR A 133 2.13 -41.73 9.69
N GLY A 134 2.04 -41.25 8.44
CA GLY A 134 0.98 -41.58 7.50
C GLY A 134 -0.33 -40.80 7.72
N HIS A 135 -0.30 -39.68 8.44
CA HIS A 135 -1.49 -38.86 8.64
C HIS A 135 -1.93 -38.14 7.36
N ILE A 136 -3.25 -37.94 7.25
CA ILE A 136 -3.88 -37.18 6.17
C ILE A 136 -3.71 -35.69 6.45
N PRO A 137 -3.36 -34.86 5.44
CA PRO A 137 -3.14 -33.43 5.63
C PRO A 137 -4.47 -32.70 5.82
N LEU A 138 -4.51 -31.77 6.77
CA LEU A 138 -5.64 -30.89 7.01
C LEU A 138 -5.50 -29.60 6.18
N LEU A 139 -6.45 -29.36 5.28
CA LEU A 139 -6.57 -28.08 4.58
C LEU A 139 -7.48 -27.14 5.38
N PHE A 140 -7.00 -25.93 5.65
CA PHE A 140 -7.80 -24.88 6.28
C PHE A 140 -7.54 -23.53 5.63
N CYS A 141 -8.53 -22.65 5.68
CA CYS A 141 -8.48 -21.30 5.13
C CYS A 141 -8.65 -20.28 6.25
N MET A 142 -7.83 -19.22 6.22
CA MET A 142 -7.90 -18.11 7.16
C MET A 142 -8.14 -16.80 6.40
N ASP A 143 -9.06 -15.98 6.90
CA ASP A 143 -9.30 -14.63 6.40
C ASP A 143 -8.66 -13.60 7.35
N VAL A 144 -7.71 -12.82 6.85
CA VAL A 144 -7.05 -11.77 7.64
C VAL A 144 -7.86 -10.48 7.53
N LYS A 145 -8.42 -10.03 8.66
CA LYS A 145 -9.15 -8.76 8.73
C LYS A 145 -8.18 -7.59 8.78
N LYS A 146 -8.44 -6.56 7.95
CA LYS A 146 -7.72 -5.28 7.93
C LYS A 146 -6.19 -5.43 7.85
N LEU A 147 -5.69 -6.11 6.82
CA LEU A 147 -4.24 -6.31 6.63
C LEU A 147 -3.46 -4.98 6.63
N TYR A 148 -3.77 -4.05 5.72
CA TYR A 148 -3.00 -2.79 5.57
C TYR A 148 -3.02 -1.89 6.83
N PRO A 149 -4.17 -1.65 7.51
CA PRO A 149 -4.17 -0.86 8.74
C PRO A 149 -3.48 -1.52 9.93
N SER A 150 -3.27 -2.85 9.88
CA SER A 150 -2.61 -3.61 10.95
C SER A 150 -1.09 -3.64 10.83
N VAL A 151 -0.51 -3.07 9.76
CA VAL A 151 0.94 -2.95 9.61
C VAL A 151 1.46 -1.95 10.67
N PRO A 152 2.37 -2.35 11.57
CA PRO A 152 2.90 -1.47 12.60
C PRO A 152 3.55 -0.23 11.99
N ARG A 153 3.13 0.97 12.43
CA ARG A 153 3.63 2.25 11.93
C ARG A 153 4.88 2.74 12.67
N VAL A 154 5.19 2.14 13.81
CA VAL A 154 6.40 2.43 14.61
C VAL A 154 7.30 1.21 14.54
N LEU A 155 8.14 1.18 13.52
CA LEU A 155 9.38 0.43 13.51
C LEU A 155 10.48 1.51 13.45
N ASP A 156 11.30 1.58 14.50
CA ASP A 156 12.31 2.62 14.82
C ASP A 156 13.37 2.93 13.73
N TRP A 157 13.24 2.38 12.52
CA TRP A 157 14.19 2.57 11.43
C TRP A 157 13.56 2.89 10.06
N ALA A 158 12.23 2.98 9.92
CA ALA A 158 11.60 3.19 8.63
C ALA A 158 10.59 4.35 8.60
N CYS A 159 11.02 5.46 7.99
CA CYS A 159 10.20 6.51 7.35
C CYS A 159 9.47 7.54 8.24
N PRO A 160 10.09 8.71 8.53
CA PRO A 160 9.45 9.83 9.23
C PRO A 160 8.57 10.72 8.32
N PHE A 161 7.95 10.15 7.27
CA PHE A 161 7.21 10.92 6.25
C PHE A 161 5.68 10.81 6.33
N LEU A 162 5.14 10.28 7.43
CA LEU A 162 3.71 10.37 7.76
C LEU A 162 3.47 11.31 8.95
#